data_AF-A0A954V1D0-F1
#
_entry.id   AF-A0A954V1D0-F1
#
_cell.length_a   1.000
_cell.length_b   1.000
_cell.length_c   1.000
_cell.angle_alpha   90.00
_cell.angle_beta   90.00
_cell.angle_gamma   90.00
#
_symmetry.space_group_name_H-M   'P 1'
#
loop_
_entity.id
_entity.type
_entity.pdbx_description
1 polymer ?
#
loop_
_entity_poly.entity_id
_entity_poly.type
_entity_poly.pdbx_seq_one_letter_code
_entity_poly.pdbx_strand_id
1 'polypeptide(L)'
;GEAGDKFYLIRTGRVSVQRAAQSQPLAILKEGDFFGEMALLTGHPRNASVVALEETVLYSLSQDKFRQAIAQQASFESEIRRSLFDRQ
;
A
#
# COMPACT_ATOMS: atom_id res chain seq x y z
N GLY A 1 2.77 -12.28 -7.20
CA GLY A 1 2.45 -12.65 -5.81
C GLY A 1 1.01 -13.07 -5.71
N GLU A 2 0.42 -12.99 -4.52
CA GLU A 2 -1.01 -13.29 -4.27
C GLU A 2 -1.91 -12.11 -4.66
N ALA A 3 -3.22 -12.36 -4.73
CA ALA A 3 -4.20 -11.28 -4.84
C ALA A 3 -4.10 -10.34 -3.63
N GLY A 4 -4.05 -9.03 -3.88
CA GLY A 4 -4.21 -8.04 -2.82
C GLY A 4 -5.69 -7.87 -2.50
N ASP A 5 -6.05 -8.03 -1.23
CA ASP A 5 -7.43 -8.00 -0.72
C ASP A 5 -7.69 -6.82 0.23
N LYS A 6 -6.63 -6.13 0.66
CA LYS A 6 -6.70 -5.03 1.64
C LYS A 6 -5.72 -3.90 1.32
N PHE A 7 -6.13 -2.70 1.70
CA PHE A 7 -5.32 -1.50 1.79
C PHE A 7 -4.89 -1.29 3.24
N TYR A 8 -3.68 -0.77 3.47
CA TYR A 8 -3.14 -0.51 4.79
C TYR A 8 -2.61 0.91 4.92
N LEU A 9 -2.91 1.57 6.04
CA LEU A 9 -2.36 2.86 6.45
C LEU A 9 -1.54 2.67 7.73
N ILE A 10 -0.32 3.19 7.76
CA ILE A 10 0.57 3.07 8.92
C ILE A 10 0.18 4.08 9.98
N ARG A 11 -0.34 3.59 11.11
CA ARG A 11 -0.68 4.43 12.26
C ARG A 11 0.56 4.73 13.10
N THR A 12 1.42 3.75 13.31
CA THR A 12 2.74 3.90 13.96
C THR A 12 3.69 2.83 13.44
N GLY A 13 5.01 3.07 13.55
CA GLY A 13 6.05 2.13 13.14
C GLY A 13 6.58 2.34 11.72
N ARG A 14 7.35 1.37 11.23
CA ARG A 14 8.02 1.40 9.92
C ARG A 14 8.01 0.04 9.25
N VAL A 15 7.84 0.06 7.93
CA VAL A 15 7.86 -1.15 7.09
C VAL A 15 8.78 -0.97 5.88
N SER A 16 9.33 -2.07 5.41
CA SER A 16 10.16 -2.16 4.21
C SER A 16 9.38 -2.82 3.08
N VAL A 17 9.39 -2.19 1.90
CA VAL A 17 8.83 -2.75 0.67
C VAL A 17 9.96 -3.45 -0.09
N GLN A 18 9.80 -4.75 -0.35
CA GLN A 18 10.86 -5.60 -0.89
C GLN A 18 10.36 -6.38 -2.12
N ARG A 19 11.17 -6.43 -3.18
CA ARG A 19 10.88 -7.27 -4.36
C ARG A 19 11.82 -8.47 -4.34
N ALA A 20 11.29 -9.67 -4.54
CA ALA A 20 12.07 -10.92 -4.41
C ALA A 20 13.36 -10.97 -5.25
N ALA A 21 13.43 -10.24 -6.37
CA ALA A 21 14.59 -10.19 -7.24
C ALA A 21 15.62 -9.10 -6.90
N GLN A 22 15.44 -8.35 -5.80
CA GLN A 22 16.30 -7.22 -5.43
C GLN A 22 16.76 -7.34 -3.98
N SER A 23 18.07 -7.18 -3.74
CA SER A 23 18.65 -7.23 -2.38
C SER A 23 18.39 -5.96 -1.57
N GLN A 24 18.13 -4.83 -2.24
CA GLN A 24 17.83 -3.56 -1.58
C GLN A 24 16.32 -3.32 -1.55
N PRO A 25 15.79 -2.73 -0.46
CA PRO A 25 14.38 -2.39 -0.39
C PRO A 25 14.02 -1.32 -1.42
N LEU A 26 12.83 -1.43 -2.01
CA LEU A 26 12.28 -0.44 -2.93
C LEU A 26 11.96 0.86 -2.20
N ALA A 27 11.44 0.75 -0.98
CA ALA A 27 11.07 1.89 -0.14
C ALA A 27 11.02 1.48 1.33
N ILE A 28 11.21 2.47 2.21
CA ILE A 28 10.86 2.39 3.62
C ILE A 28 9.66 3.33 3.84
N LEU A 29 8.57 2.78 4.37
CA LEU A 29 7.35 3.51 4.68
C LEU A 29 7.24 3.68 6.20
N LYS A 30 6.68 4.81 6.63
CA LYS A 30 6.56 5.24 8.03
C LYS A 30 5.13 5.71 8.34
N GLU A 31 4.90 6.17 9.57
CA GLU A 31 3.62 6.77 9.97
C GLU A 31 3.08 7.76 8.92
N GLY A 32 1.81 7.59 8.57
CA GLY A 32 1.12 8.37 7.54
C GLY A 32 1.21 7.77 6.13
N ASP A 33 2.21 6.93 5.85
CA ASP A 33 2.32 6.25 4.56
C ASP A 33 1.36 5.05 4.47
N PHE A 34 1.08 4.61 3.24
CA PHE A 34 0.19 3.49 2.95
C PHE A 34 0.77 2.52 1.91
N PHE A 35 0.18 1.32 1.86
CA PHE A 35 0.51 0.29 0.88
C PHE A 35 -0.68 -0.65 0.58
N GLY A 36 -0.55 -1.43 -0.49
CA GLY A 36 -1.56 -2.40 -0.95
C GLY A 36 -2.52 -1.85 -2.01
N GLU A 37 -2.47 -0.55 -2.28
CA GLU A 37 -3.28 0.16 -3.26
C GLU A 37 -3.07 -0.35 -4.70
N MET A 38 -1.84 -0.72 -5.04
CA MET A 38 -1.46 -1.18 -6.39
C MET A 38 -2.32 -2.36 -6.85
N ALA A 39 -2.41 -3.40 -6.02
CA ALA A 39 -3.13 -4.61 -6.37
C ALA A 39 -4.65 -4.36 -6.44
N LEU A 40 -5.17 -3.50 -5.56
CA LEU A 40 -6.59 -3.18 -5.52
C LEU A 40 -7.06 -2.34 -6.73
N LEU A 41 -6.20 -1.43 -7.21
CA LEU A 41 -6.50 -0.52 -8.31
C LEU A 41 -6.21 -1.12 -9.68
N THR A 42 -5.09 -1.83 -9.81
CA THR A 42 -4.68 -2.38 -11.11
C THR A 42 -5.24 -3.77 -11.38
N GLY A 43 -5.75 -4.47 -10.36
CA GLY A 43 -6.16 -5.87 -10.46
C GLY A 43 -5.02 -6.86 -10.63
N HIS A 44 -3.76 -6.39 -10.70
CA HIS A 44 -2.60 -7.26 -10.81
C HIS A 44 -2.23 -7.84 -9.44
N PRO A 45 -1.64 -9.05 -9.39
CA PRO A 45 -1.17 -9.62 -8.13
C PRO A 45 -0.11 -8.75 -7.45
N ARG A 46 0.05 -8.89 -6.13
CA ARG A 46 1.09 -8.18 -5.36
C ARG A 46 2.47 -8.40 -6.01
N ASN A 47 3.20 -7.31 -6.26
CA ASN A 47 4.50 -7.28 -6.95
C ASN A 47 5.69 -7.13 -5.99
N ALA A 48 5.42 -6.85 -4.71
CA ALA A 48 6.39 -6.70 -3.64
C ALA A 48 5.78 -7.22 -2.31
N SER A 49 6.66 -7.66 -1.41
CA SER A 49 6.33 -7.97 -0.02
C SER A 49 6.52 -6.72 0.84
N VAL A 50 5.75 -6.61 1.92
CA VAL A 50 5.90 -5.57 2.93
C VAL A 50 6.25 -6.23 4.24
N VAL A 51 7.38 -5.83 4.84
CA VAL A 51 7.94 -6.44 6.05
C VAL A 51 8.07 -5.37 7.12
N ALA A 52 7.49 -5.61 8.30
CA ALA A 52 7.66 -4.72 9.44
C ALA A 52 9.13 -4.70 9.90
N LEU A 53 9.67 -3.50 10.12
CA LEU A 53 11.03 -3.30 10.63
C LEU A 53 11.04 -3.10 12.15
N GLU A 54 9.89 -2.77 12.72
CA GLU A 54 9.65 -2.55 14.14
C GLU A 54 8.18 -2.83 14.46
N GLU A 55 7.81 -2.74 15.74
CA GLU A 55 6.40 -2.82 16.13
C GLU A 55 5.57 -1.78 15.38
N THR A 56 4.58 -2.24 14.61
CA THR A 56 3.86 -1.43 13.64
C THR A 56 2.36 -1.64 13.84
N VAL A 57 1.63 -0.54 14.01
CA VAL A 57 0.17 -0.55 14.07
C VAL A 57 -0.37 -0.06 12.73
N LEU A 58 -1.27 -0.84 12.15
CA LEU A 58 -1.88 -0.56 10.85
C LEU A 58 -3.39 -0.40 11.00
N TYR A 59 -3.96 0.59 10.30
CA TYR A 59 -5.36 0.53 9.91
C TYR A 59 -5.47 -0.21 8.59
N SER A 60 -6.57 -0.94 8.39
CA SER A 60 -6.81 -1.65 7.14
C SER A 60 -8.23 -1.41 6.63
N LEU A 61 -8.37 -1.35 5.31
CA LEU A 61 -9.64 -1.36 4.60
C LEU A 61 -9.72 -2.61 3.74
N SER A 62 -10.86 -3.29 3.76
CA SER A 62 -11.14 -4.31 2.75
C SER A 62 -11.22 -3.69 1.36
N GLN A 63 -11.03 -4.51 0.31
CA GLN A 63 -11.15 -4.08 -1.07
C GLN A 63 -12.43 -3.26 -1.34
N ASP A 64 -13.58 -3.73 -0.88
CA ASP A 64 -14.87 -3.05 -1.10
C ASP A 64 -14.91 -1.68 -0.41
N LYS A 65 -14.42 -1.60 0.83
CA LYS A 65 -14.39 -0.35 1.59
C LYS A 65 -13.39 0.64 1.02
N PHE A 66 -12.25 0.16 0.52
CA PHE A 66 -11.28 0.97 -0.19
C PHE A 66 -11.86 1.55 -1.49
N ARG A 67 -12.53 0.71 -2.30
CA ARG A 67 -13.21 1.16 -3.53
C ARG A 67 -14.29 2.19 -3.24
N GLN A 68 -15.08 1.97 -2.18
CA GLN A 68 -16.08 2.93 -1.72
C GLN A 68 -15.44 4.26 -1.30
N ALA A 69 -14.34 4.23 -0.54
CA ALA A 69 -13.65 5.43 -0.08
C ALA A 69 -13.08 6.26 -1.25
N ILE A 70 -12.48 5.61 -2.24
CA ILE A 70 -11.98 6.28 -3.45
C ILE A 70 -13.13 6.92 -4.24
N ALA A 71 -14.24 6.21 -4.42
CA ALA A 71 -15.38 6.73 -5.18
C ALA A 71 -16.08 7.91 -4.49
N GLN A 72 -16.03 7.99 -3.16
CA GLN A 72 -16.70 9.04 -2.38
C GLN A 72 -15.84 10.29 -2.17
N GLN A 73 -14.52 10.18 -2.26
CA GLN A 73 -13.62 11.26 -1.87
C GLN A 73 -12.53 11.52 -2.92
N ALA A 74 -12.80 12.48 -3.79
CA ALA A 74 -11.92 12.84 -4.91
C ALA A 74 -10.49 13.22 -4.50
N SER A 75 -10.31 13.81 -3.31
CA SER A 75 -8.98 14.13 -2.78
C SER A 75 -8.16 12.88 -2.47
N PHE A 76 -8.81 11.86 -1.91
CA PHE A 76 -8.16 10.59 -1.60
C PHE A 76 -7.82 9.81 -2.87
N GLU A 77 -8.72 9.78 -3.85
CA GLU A 77 -8.41 9.20 -5.18
C GLU A 77 -7.16 9.85 -5.79
N SER A 78 -7.09 11.18 -5.76
CA SER A 78 -5.99 11.94 -6.36
C SER A 78 -4.65 11.63 -5.68
N GLU A 79 -4.64 11.52 -4.34
CA GLU A 79 -3.46 11.16 -3.56
C GLU A 79 -2.97 9.74 -3.88
N ILE A 80 -3.89 8.77 -3.93
CA ILE A 80 -3.55 7.41 -4.30
C ILE A 80 -3.00 7.34 -5.73
N ARG A 81 -3.66 8.00 -6.70
CA ARG A 81 -3.20 8.03 -8.10
C ARG A 81 -1.81 8.62 -8.22
N ARG A 82 -1.53 9.73 -7.52
CA ARG A 82 -0.19 10.33 -7.50
C ARG A 82 0.85 9.35 -6.98
N SER A 83 0.54 8.66 -5.88
CA SER A 83 1.44 7.65 -5.31
C SER A 83 1.73 6.49 -6.26
N LEU A 84 0.78 6.07 -7.10
CA LEU A 84 1.02 5.03 -8.12
C LEU A 84 2.07 5.46 -9.15
N PHE A 85 2.06 6.74 -9.57
CA PHE A 85 3.02 7.26 -10.54
C PHE A 85 4.43 7.36 -9.94
N ASP A 86 4.54 7.78 -8.68
CA ASP A 86 5.84 7.93 -7.99
C ASP A 86 6.52 6.57 -7.71
N ARG A 87 5.76 5.46 -7.78
CA ARG A 87 6.22 4.09 -7.46
C ARG A 87 6.48 3.20 -8.69
N GLN A 88 6.30 3.71 -9.91
CA GLN A 88 6.59 2.99 -11.17
C GLN A 88 8.04 3.13 -11.61
#